data_AF-A0A1H1JEB6-F1
#
_entry.id   AF-A0A1H1JEB6-F1
#
_cell.length_a   1.000
_cell.length_b   1.000
_cell.length_c   1.000
_cell.angle_alpha   90.00
_cell.angle_beta   90.00
_cell.angle_gamma   90.00
#
_symmetry.space_group_name_H-M   'P 1'
#
loop_
_entity.id
_entity.type
_entity.pdbx_description
1 polymer ?
#
loop_
_entity_poly.entity_id
_entity_poly.type
_entity_poly.pdbx_seq_one_letter_code
_entity_poly.pdbx_strand_id
1 'polypeptide(L)'
;MSAKTEFLTPHAFNESTQRRLPSIRWRRAVSPIALLFAWQIACWNGWVSTRFIPAPVTIAQTFWAMTVSGELARNLLVSLGRSASGLAIGATIGVVAALVAGLSSKGEDAIDPPMQMLRTMPHLALVPLFILWFGIGEAPKIALVALGSAFPIYLNLYAGIRHVDPKVIEAMTTIGLTRAEMIWHIILPGALPSALVGLRYAIGVAWLSLVVGEQVNASSGVGYLVMNAREFVRTDIIFVGLIVYSLLGLAADALVRKLESAALVWRPTAQKK
;
A
#
# COMPACT_ATOMS: atom_id res chain seq x y z
N MET A 1 41.03 16.11 -56.26
CA MET A 1 39.90 15.21 -55.93
C MET A 1 39.99 14.90 -54.44
N SER A 2 39.09 15.52 -53.68
CA SER A 2 38.73 15.35 -52.25
C SER A 2 39.79 14.88 -51.23
N ALA A 3 40.32 15.82 -50.43
CA ALA A 3 40.76 15.56 -49.05
C ALA A 3 40.85 16.86 -48.22
N LYS A 4 39.99 16.93 -47.19
CA LYS A 4 40.18 17.52 -45.84
C LYS A 4 41.02 18.80 -45.68
N THR A 5 40.39 19.87 -45.20
CA THR A 5 40.82 20.61 -43.99
C THR A 5 39.84 21.75 -43.68
N GLU A 6 38.97 21.56 -42.68
CA GLU A 6 38.35 22.68 -41.99
C GLU A 6 38.56 22.51 -40.48
N PHE A 7 39.41 23.39 -39.98
CA PHE A 7 39.73 23.58 -38.58
C PHE A 7 38.60 24.38 -37.90
N LEU A 8 38.10 23.83 -36.79
CA LEU A 8 37.73 24.50 -35.54
C LEU A 8 37.08 25.90 -35.61
N THR A 9 35.80 25.95 -35.27
CA THR A 9 35.27 26.99 -34.37
C THR A 9 34.47 26.33 -33.24
N PRO A 10 34.85 26.53 -31.96
CA PRO A 10 34.07 26.01 -30.84
C PRO A 10 32.83 26.88 -30.68
N HIS A 11 31.66 26.36 -31.02
CA HIS A 11 30.41 26.97 -30.55
C HIS A 11 30.35 26.78 -29.03
N ALA A 12 30.59 27.88 -28.32
CA ALA A 12 30.43 27.99 -26.89
C ALA A 12 29.08 27.38 -26.48
N PHE A 13 29.14 26.32 -25.65
CA PHE A 13 28.01 25.84 -24.90
C PHE A 13 27.53 26.99 -24.01
N ASN A 14 26.45 27.64 -24.43
CA ASN A 14 25.72 28.58 -23.59
C ASN A 14 24.98 27.74 -22.54
N GLU A 15 25.72 27.29 -21.52
CA GLU A 15 25.16 26.78 -20.27
C GLU A 15 24.49 27.94 -19.55
N SER A 16 23.29 28.30 -20.03
CA SER A 16 22.32 29.00 -19.20
C SER A 16 21.99 28.08 -18.04
N THR A 17 22.74 28.24 -16.96
CA THR A 17 22.50 27.60 -15.67
C THR A 17 21.13 28.09 -15.19
N GLN A 18 20.07 27.39 -15.62
CA GLN A 18 18.73 27.60 -15.09
C GLN A 18 18.78 27.29 -13.60
N ARG A 19 19.00 28.34 -12.80
CA ARG A 19 18.77 28.35 -11.36
C ARG A 19 17.34 27.87 -11.14
N ARG A 20 17.17 26.60 -10.79
CA ARG A 20 15.89 26.06 -10.32
C ARG A 20 15.58 26.74 -8.99
N LEU A 21 14.79 27.82 -9.05
CA LEU A 21 14.28 28.50 -7.87
C LEU A 21 13.45 27.52 -7.04
N PRO A 22 13.73 27.34 -5.73
CA PRO A 22 13.00 26.40 -4.86
C PRO A 22 11.61 26.92 -4.42
N SER A 23 10.95 27.80 -5.18
CA SER A 23 9.79 28.58 -4.72
C SER A 23 8.41 27.94 -4.96
N ILE A 24 8.32 26.75 -5.55
CA ILE A 24 7.04 26.14 -5.96
C ILE A 24 6.30 25.44 -4.80
N ARG A 25 6.97 25.17 -3.68
CA ARG A 25 6.40 24.36 -2.57
C ARG A 25 5.32 25.10 -1.76
N TRP A 26 5.45 26.41 -1.56
CA TRP A 26 4.47 27.23 -0.81
C TRP A 26 3.19 27.51 -1.61
N ARG A 27 3.29 27.83 -2.91
CA ARG A 27 2.11 28.04 -3.79
C ARG A 27 1.18 26.81 -3.86
N ARG A 28 1.72 25.60 -3.67
CA ARG A 28 0.95 24.35 -3.65
C ARG A 28 0.14 24.16 -2.35
N ALA A 29 0.52 24.82 -1.25
CA ALA A 29 -0.22 24.79 0.01
C ALA A 29 -1.36 25.83 0.06
N VAL A 30 -1.32 26.86 -0.79
CA VAL A 30 -2.35 27.91 -0.82
C VAL A 30 -3.71 27.36 -1.21
N SER A 31 -3.79 26.43 -2.18
CA SER A 31 -5.06 25.87 -2.63
C SER A 31 -5.82 25.05 -1.57
N PRO A 32 -5.21 24.07 -0.85
CA PRO A 32 -5.93 23.36 0.20
C PRO A 32 -6.32 24.27 1.37
N ILE A 33 -5.46 25.24 1.74
CA ILE A 33 -5.77 26.19 2.81
C ILE A 33 -6.96 27.07 2.43
N ALA A 34 -6.95 27.64 1.22
CA ALA A 34 -8.06 28.46 0.72
C ALA A 34 -9.38 27.67 0.69
N LEU A 35 -9.33 26.39 0.33
CA LEU A 35 -10.50 25.51 0.32
C LEU A 35 -11.04 25.24 1.73
N LEU A 36 -10.17 25.03 2.71
CA LEU A 36 -10.57 24.88 4.12
C LEU A 36 -11.22 26.16 4.67
N PHE A 37 -10.66 27.33 4.36
CA PHE A 37 -11.24 28.60 4.76
C PHE A 37 -12.60 28.85 4.09
N ALA A 38 -12.71 28.59 2.79
CA ALA A 38 -13.98 28.71 2.07
C ALA A 38 -15.05 27.78 2.66
N TRP A 39 -14.67 26.54 2.99
CA TRP A 39 -15.57 25.58 3.64
C TRP A 39 -16.02 26.06 5.04
N GLN A 40 -15.08 26.55 5.86
CA GLN A 40 -15.39 27.10 7.18
C GLN A 40 -16.37 28.28 7.09
N ILE A 41 -16.15 29.20 6.14
CA ILE A 41 -17.01 30.36 5.90
C ILE A 41 -18.40 29.91 5.43
N ALA A 42 -18.49 28.92 4.53
CA ALA A 42 -19.76 28.37 4.06
C ALA A 42 -20.58 27.73 5.18
N CYS A 43 -19.94 27.07 6.14
CA CYS A 43 -20.59 26.54 7.33
C CYS A 43 -21.08 27.66 8.27
N TRP A 44 -20.27 28.70 8.51
CA TRP A 44 -20.67 29.83 9.35
C TRP A 44 -21.83 30.65 8.79
N ASN A 45 -21.87 30.84 7.47
CA ASN A 45 -22.95 31.54 6.79
C ASN A 45 -24.21 30.68 6.60
N GLY A 46 -24.22 29.42 7.05
CA GLY A 46 -25.35 28.51 6.91
C GLY A 46 -25.63 28.04 5.48
N TRP A 47 -24.72 28.29 4.54
CA TRP A 47 -24.82 27.79 3.15
C TRP A 47 -24.71 26.27 3.08
N VAL A 48 -24.08 25.68 4.09
CA VAL A 48 -23.91 24.23 4.24
C VAL A 48 -24.51 23.81 5.58
N SER A 49 -25.37 22.79 5.56
CA SER A 49 -25.93 22.22 6.78
C SER A 49 -24.83 21.55 7.60
N THR A 50 -24.53 22.12 8.77
CA THR A 50 -23.54 21.61 9.73
C THR A 50 -23.93 20.23 10.30
N ARG A 51 -25.18 19.80 10.10
CA ARG A 51 -25.65 18.46 10.42
C ARG A 51 -25.01 17.38 9.55
N PHE A 52 -24.82 17.67 8.26
CA PHE A 52 -24.27 16.73 7.29
C PHE A 52 -22.76 16.94 7.08
N ILE A 53 -22.34 18.19 7.06
CA ILE A 53 -20.95 18.57 6.83
C ILE A 53 -20.50 19.48 7.99
N PRO A 54 -19.87 18.91 9.02
CA PRO A 54 -19.42 19.67 10.18
C PRO A 54 -18.32 20.65 9.77
N ALA A 55 -18.22 21.78 10.48
CA ALA A 55 -17.18 22.75 10.22
C ALA A 55 -15.78 22.15 10.51
N PRO A 56 -14.74 22.51 9.74
CA PRO A 56 -13.36 22.07 9.99
C PRO A 56 -12.90 22.21 11.44
N VAL A 57 -13.26 23.32 12.11
CA VAL A 57 -12.95 23.54 13.52
C VAL A 57 -13.61 22.50 14.44
N THR A 58 -14.87 22.13 14.18
CA THR A 58 -15.57 21.09 14.94
C THR A 58 -14.90 19.74 14.78
N ILE A 59 -14.49 19.40 13.55
CA ILE A 59 -13.74 18.16 13.28
C ILE A 59 -12.43 18.14 14.08
N ALA A 60 -11.69 19.25 14.10
CA ALA A 60 -10.44 19.36 14.86
C ALA A 60 -10.66 19.25 16.38
N GLN A 61 -11.72 19.86 16.92
CA GLN A 61 -12.09 19.74 18.32
C GLN A 61 -12.48 18.30 18.70
N THR A 62 -13.31 17.65 17.89
CA THR A 62 -13.68 16.24 18.10
C THR A 62 -12.44 15.34 18.01
N PHE A 63 -11.56 15.56 17.03
CA PHE A 63 -10.30 14.83 16.92
C PHE A 63 -9.44 14.97 18.20
N TRP A 64 -9.29 16.20 18.69
CA TRP A 64 -8.53 16.47 19.91
C TRP A 64 -9.16 15.81 21.13
N ALA A 65 -10.48 15.95 21.32
CA ALA A 65 -11.21 15.34 22.42
C ALA A 65 -11.09 13.81 22.43
N MET A 66 -11.24 13.16 21.27
CA MET A 66 -11.10 11.70 21.14
C MET A 66 -9.64 11.22 21.32
N THR A 67 -8.67 12.08 21.03
CA THR A 67 -7.25 11.79 21.26
C THR A 67 -6.92 11.86 22.75
N VAL A 68 -7.36 12.92 23.43
CA VAL A 68 -7.16 13.11 24.88
C VAL A 68 -7.91 12.07 25.70
N SER A 69 -9.12 11.67 25.28
CA SER A 69 -9.88 10.62 25.96
C SER A 69 -9.28 9.21 25.81
N GLY A 70 -8.33 9.02 24.90
CA GLY A 70 -7.72 7.73 24.58
C GLY A 70 -8.63 6.79 23.75
N GLU A 71 -9.86 7.19 23.47
CA GLU A 71 -10.81 6.40 22.67
C GLU A 71 -10.28 6.15 21.25
N LEU A 72 -9.71 7.19 20.63
CA LEU A 72 -9.14 7.08 19.29
C LEU A 72 -7.94 6.13 19.28
N ALA A 73 -7.03 6.29 20.24
CA ALA A 73 -5.82 5.46 20.34
C ALA A 73 -6.16 3.98 20.54
N ARG A 74 -7.13 3.67 21.42
CA ARG A 74 -7.57 2.29 21.66
C ARG A 74 -8.11 1.63 20.38
N ASN A 75 -9.04 2.29 19.69
CA ASN A 75 -9.62 1.77 18.46
C ASN A 75 -8.59 1.66 17.34
N LEU A 76 -7.70 2.64 17.25
CA LEU A 76 -6.60 2.62 16.29
C LEU A 76 -5.67 1.41 16.49
N LEU A 77 -5.28 1.12 17.74
CA LEU A 77 -4.42 -0.01 18.06
C LEU A 77 -5.08 -1.35 17.71
N VAL A 78 -6.39 -1.48 17.94
CA VAL A 78 -7.15 -2.67 17.54
C VAL A 78 -7.12 -2.84 16.01
N SER A 79 -7.40 -1.79 15.25
CA SER A 79 -7.35 -1.83 13.78
C SER A 79 -5.95 -2.16 13.27
N LEU A 80 -4.90 -1.57 13.85
CA LEU A 80 -3.51 -1.89 13.51
C LEU A 80 -3.18 -3.35 13.81
N GLY A 81 -3.60 -3.88 14.97
CA GLY A 81 -3.41 -5.27 15.34
C GLY A 81 -4.06 -6.26 14.37
N ARG A 82 -5.31 -5.98 13.96
CA ARG A 82 -6.03 -6.76 12.93
C ARG A 82 -5.35 -6.71 11.57
N SER A 83 -4.91 -5.52 11.16
CA SER A 83 -4.21 -5.33 9.89
C SER A 83 -2.90 -6.11 9.89
N ALA A 84 -2.12 -5.99 10.96
CA ALA A 84 -0.82 -6.63 11.10
C ALA A 84 -0.94 -8.16 11.15
N SER A 85 -1.89 -8.70 11.91
CA SER A 85 -2.11 -10.16 11.98
C SER A 85 -2.60 -10.72 10.65
N GLY A 86 -3.57 -10.07 10.02
CA GLY A 86 -4.06 -10.45 8.70
C GLY A 86 -2.97 -10.40 7.64
N LEU A 87 -2.19 -9.31 7.61
CA LEU A 87 -1.05 -9.17 6.68
C LEU A 87 0.02 -10.23 6.94
N ALA A 88 0.35 -10.55 8.19
CA ALA A 88 1.33 -11.58 8.51
C ALA A 88 0.90 -12.97 8.03
N ILE A 89 -0.37 -13.32 8.25
CA ILE A 89 -0.95 -14.59 7.78
C ILE A 89 -0.97 -14.60 6.24
N GLY A 90 -1.49 -13.54 5.61
CA GLY A 90 -1.56 -13.43 4.15
C GLY A 90 -0.18 -13.46 3.50
N ALA A 91 0.80 -12.75 4.07
CA ALA A 91 2.18 -12.78 3.60
C ALA A 91 2.80 -14.16 3.70
N THR A 92 2.58 -14.87 4.80
CA THR A 92 3.08 -16.23 4.97
C THR A 92 2.48 -17.16 3.90
N ILE A 93 1.16 -17.12 3.71
CA ILE A 93 0.46 -17.92 2.69
C ILE A 93 0.96 -17.58 1.29
N GLY A 94 1.01 -16.29 0.95
CA GLY A 94 1.44 -15.81 -0.37
C GLY A 94 2.89 -16.16 -0.68
N VAL A 95 3.79 -16.03 0.29
CA VAL A 95 5.21 -16.40 0.13
C VAL A 95 5.36 -17.90 -0.07
N VAL A 96 4.74 -18.71 0.78
CA VAL A 96 4.80 -20.17 0.66
C VAL A 96 4.23 -20.63 -0.68
N ALA A 97 3.06 -20.13 -1.06
CA ALA A 97 2.44 -20.43 -2.35
C ALA A 97 3.34 -20.04 -3.53
N ALA A 98 3.97 -18.86 -3.49
CA ALA A 98 4.84 -18.39 -4.56
C ALA A 98 6.14 -19.19 -4.66
N LEU A 99 6.72 -19.60 -3.53
CA LEU A 99 7.91 -20.44 -3.52
C LEU A 99 7.61 -21.84 -4.09
N VAL A 100 6.50 -22.45 -3.67
CA VAL A 100 6.09 -23.77 -4.16
C VAL A 100 5.78 -23.71 -5.65
N ALA A 101 5.03 -22.70 -6.11
CA ALA A 101 4.71 -22.51 -7.51
C ALA A 101 5.91 -22.11 -8.37
N GLY A 102 6.73 -21.18 -7.89
CA GLY A 102 7.84 -20.61 -8.65
C GLY A 102 9.03 -21.55 -8.82
N LEU A 103 9.26 -22.44 -7.85
CA LEU A 103 10.43 -23.34 -7.84
C LEU A 103 10.13 -24.75 -8.38
N SER A 104 8.88 -25.10 -8.64
CA SER A 104 8.44 -26.44 -9.06
C SER A 104 7.33 -26.38 -10.10
N SER A 105 7.49 -27.09 -11.22
CA SER A 105 6.45 -27.20 -12.26
C SER A 105 5.15 -27.80 -11.74
N LYS A 106 5.24 -28.83 -10.89
CA LYS A 106 4.04 -29.42 -10.24
C LYS A 106 3.34 -28.43 -9.30
N GLY A 107 4.12 -27.55 -8.67
CA GLY A 107 3.57 -26.51 -7.80
C GLY A 107 2.88 -25.42 -8.61
N GLU A 108 3.47 -25.03 -9.75
CA GLU A 108 2.91 -24.10 -10.72
C GLU A 108 1.54 -24.60 -11.20
N ASP A 109 1.45 -25.84 -11.68
CA ASP A 109 0.21 -26.44 -12.19
C ASP A 109 -0.89 -26.52 -11.11
N ALA A 110 -0.52 -26.70 -9.85
CA ALA A 110 -1.47 -26.86 -8.74
C ALA A 110 -1.92 -25.54 -8.10
N ILE A 111 -1.03 -24.54 -8.01
CA ILE A 111 -1.25 -23.31 -7.23
C ILE A 111 -1.57 -22.11 -8.11
N ASP A 112 -0.93 -21.97 -9.28
CA ASP A 112 -1.16 -20.79 -10.14
C ASP A 112 -2.61 -20.68 -10.60
N PRO A 113 -3.29 -21.73 -11.11
CA PRO A 113 -4.67 -21.59 -11.56
C PRO A 113 -5.63 -21.13 -10.46
N PRO A 114 -5.64 -21.71 -9.23
CA PRO A 114 -6.44 -21.18 -8.12
C PRO A 114 -6.10 -19.73 -7.75
N MET A 115 -4.83 -19.33 -7.77
CA MET A 115 -4.43 -17.96 -7.47
C MET A 115 -4.90 -16.97 -8.55
N GLN A 116 -4.85 -17.35 -9.83
CA GLN A 116 -5.39 -16.54 -10.92
C GLN A 116 -6.93 -16.44 -10.86
N MET A 117 -7.62 -17.47 -10.38
CA MET A 117 -9.06 -17.40 -10.11
C MET A 117 -9.37 -16.46 -8.94
N LEU A 118 -8.61 -16.56 -7.84
CA LEU A 118 -8.77 -15.66 -6.70
C LEU A 118 -8.51 -14.19 -7.06
N ARG A 119 -7.62 -13.92 -8.01
CA ARG A 119 -7.36 -12.57 -8.54
C ARG A 119 -8.63 -11.88 -9.03
N THR A 120 -9.47 -12.61 -9.76
CA THR A 120 -10.62 -12.04 -10.46
C THR A 120 -11.84 -11.95 -9.57
N MET A 121 -11.84 -12.68 -8.46
CA MET A 121 -12.91 -12.62 -7.46
C MET A 121 -12.85 -11.29 -6.69
N PRO A 122 -13.99 -10.59 -6.51
CA PRO A 122 -14.06 -9.43 -5.65
C PRO A 122 -13.98 -9.88 -4.19
N HIS A 123 -12.77 -10.02 -3.65
CA HIS A 123 -12.57 -10.57 -2.30
C HIS A 123 -13.32 -9.79 -1.21
N LEU A 124 -13.52 -8.48 -1.41
CA LEU A 124 -14.31 -7.62 -0.53
C LEU A 124 -15.80 -8.04 -0.46
N ALA A 125 -16.33 -8.70 -1.49
CA ALA A 125 -17.69 -9.23 -1.49
C ALA A 125 -17.83 -10.53 -0.68
N LEU A 126 -16.72 -11.13 -0.23
CA LEU A 126 -16.73 -12.37 0.55
C LEU A 126 -17.01 -12.15 2.04
N VAL A 127 -17.20 -10.91 2.49
CA VAL A 127 -17.48 -10.57 3.90
C VAL A 127 -18.63 -11.41 4.48
N PRO A 128 -19.81 -11.53 3.84
CA PRO A 128 -20.90 -12.32 4.41
C PRO A 128 -20.56 -13.81 4.52
N LEU A 129 -19.79 -14.33 3.56
CA LEU A 129 -19.37 -15.74 3.54
C LEU A 129 -18.38 -16.04 4.67
N PHE A 130 -17.44 -15.13 4.92
CA PHE A 130 -16.54 -15.28 6.07
C PHE A 130 -17.26 -15.18 7.41
N ILE A 131 -18.29 -14.35 7.52
CA ILE A 131 -19.13 -14.32 8.72
C ILE A 131 -19.90 -15.64 8.86
N LEU A 132 -20.40 -16.22 7.76
CA LEU A 132 -21.08 -17.50 7.79
C LEU A 132 -20.15 -18.64 8.25
N TRP A 133 -18.91 -18.66 7.78
CA TRP A 133 -17.95 -19.72 8.09
C TRP A 133 -17.30 -19.58 9.47
N PHE A 134 -16.86 -18.37 9.82
CA PHE A 134 -16.10 -18.11 11.05
C PHE A 134 -16.95 -17.52 12.18
N GLY A 135 -18.22 -17.23 11.92
CA GLY A 135 -19.11 -16.52 12.84
C GLY A 135 -18.82 -15.02 12.91
N ILE A 136 -19.51 -14.34 13.83
CA ILE A 136 -19.25 -12.93 14.14
C ILE A 136 -18.05 -12.85 15.09
N GLY A 137 -17.05 -12.04 14.74
CA GLY A 137 -15.89 -11.84 15.59
C GLY A 137 -14.69 -11.26 14.84
N GLU A 138 -13.49 -11.53 15.36
CA GLU A 138 -12.21 -11.08 14.79
C GLU A 138 -11.81 -11.87 13.54
N ALA A 139 -12.13 -13.17 13.50
CA ALA A 139 -11.68 -14.09 12.46
C ALA A 139 -12.09 -13.67 11.03
N PRO A 140 -13.34 -13.27 10.73
CA PRO A 140 -13.70 -12.81 9.39
C PRO A 140 -12.89 -11.60 8.92
N LYS A 141 -12.61 -10.67 9.84
CA LYS A 141 -11.88 -9.42 9.55
C LYS A 141 -10.43 -9.74 9.20
N ILE A 142 -9.79 -10.58 10.00
CA ILE A 142 -8.41 -11.04 9.80
C ILE A 142 -8.32 -11.88 8.51
N ALA A 143 -9.25 -12.80 8.28
CA ALA A 143 -9.29 -13.64 7.08
C ALA A 143 -9.43 -12.81 5.79
N LEU A 144 -10.24 -11.75 5.81
CA LEU A 144 -10.40 -10.83 4.68
C LEU A 144 -9.10 -10.08 4.36
N VAL A 145 -8.40 -9.62 5.39
CA VAL A 145 -7.09 -8.96 5.25
C VAL A 145 -6.05 -9.97 4.74
N ALA A 146 -6.03 -11.18 5.29
CA ALA A 146 -5.11 -12.25 4.88
C ALA A 146 -5.31 -12.65 3.42
N LEU A 147 -6.56 -12.89 2.99
CA LEU A 147 -6.85 -13.23 1.60
C LEU A 147 -6.46 -12.10 0.64
N GLY A 148 -6.83 -10.86 0.97
CA GLY A 148 -6.50 -9.69 0.13
C GLY A 148 -5.01 -9.42 0.02
N SER A 149 -4.23 -9.69 1.08
CA SER A 149 -2.78 -9.45 1.09
C SER A 149 -1.95 -10.61 0.54
N ALA A 150 -2.43 -11.85 0.62
CA ALA A 150 -1.73 -13.01 0.08
C ALA A 150 -1.51 -12.91 -1.43
N PHE A 151 -2.49 -12.38 -2.15
CA PHE A 151 -2.50 -12.38 -3.60
C PHE A 151 -1.41 -11.49 -4.24
N PRO A 152 -1.26 -10.20 -3.88
CA PRO A 152 -0.17 -9.37 -4.43
C PRO A 152 1.22 -9.90 -4.08
N ILE A 153 1.37 -10.49 -2.89
CA ILE A 153 2.63 -11.12 -2.46
C ILE A 153 2.93 -12.33 -3.33
N TYR A 154 1.95 -13.21 -3.53
CA TYR A 154 2.07 -14.37 -4.40
C TYR A 154 2.52 -13.97 -5.80
N LEU A 155 1.76 -13.09 -6.46
CA LEU A 155 2.01 -12.72 -7.85
C LEU A 155 3.39 -12.12 -8.06
N ASN A 156 3.78 -11.17 -7.21
CA ASN A 156 5.03 -10.45 -7.43
C ASN A 156 6.24 -11.33 -7.08
N LEU A 157 6.17 -12.14 -6.04
CA LEU A 157 7.26 -13.07 -5.72
C LEU A 157 7.36 -14.17 -6.78
N TYR A 158 6.24 -14.76 -7.21
CA TYR A 158 6.20 -15.74 -8.29
C TYR A 158 6.80 -15.18 -9.58
N ALA A 159 6.39 -13.97 -9.99
CA ALA A 159 6.97 -13.29 -11.13
C ALA A 159 8.48 -13.04 -10.93
N GLY A 160 8.92 -12.58 -9.75
CA GLY A 160 10.33 -12.38 -9.45
C GLY A 160 11.17 -13.65 -9.59
N ILE A 161 10.64 -14.80 -9.17
CA ILE A 161 11.29 -16.10 -9.28
C ILE A 161 11.41 -16.54 -10.75
N ARG A 162 10.35 -16.37 -11.55
CA ARG A 162 10.29 -16.86 -12.93
C ARG A 162 10.96 -15.94 -13.95
N HIS A 163 11.14 -14.66 -13.63
CA HIS A 163 11.79 -13.68 -14.53
C HIS A 163 13.31 -13.56 -14.32
N VAL A 164 13.93 -14.47 -13.55
CA VAL A 164 15.40 -14.56 -13.49
C VAL A 164 15.91 -14.93 -14.88
N ASP A 165 16.91 -14.18 -15.39
CA ASP A 165 17.44 -14.38 -16.74
C ASP A 165 17.95 -15.82 -16.92
N PRO A 166 17.40 -16.58 -17.89
CA PRO A 166 17.86 -17.93 -18.18
C PRO A 166 19.38 -18.02 -18.42
N LYS A 167 20.01 -16.97 -18.95
CA LYS A 167 21.46 -16.92 -19.16
C LYS A 167 22.25 -16.91 -17.86
N VAL A 168 21.73 -16.28 -16.81
CA VAL A 168 22.35 -16.30 -15.48
C VAL A 168 22.24 -17.71 -14.90
N ILE A 169 21.11 -18.38 -15.09
CA ILE A 169 20.90 -19.77 -14.67
C ILE A 169 21.86 -20.71 -15.41
N GLU A 170 21.97 -20.58 -16.74
CA GLU A 170 22.87 -21.39 -17.58
C GLU A 170 24.33 -21.19 -17.19
N ALA A 171 24.79 -19.94 -17.07
CA ALA A 171 26.17 -19.62 -16.69
C ALA A 171 26.56 -20.23 -15.33
N MET A 172 25.66 -20.15 -14.34
CA MET A 172 25.91 -20.66 -13.00
C MET A 172 25.81 -22.20 -12.95
N THR A 173 25.02 -22.80 -13.84
CA THR A 173 25.00 -24.26 -14.04
C THR A 173 26.33 -24.75 -14.61
N THR A 174 26.95 -24.02 -15.55
CA THR A 174 28.29 -24.35 -16.08
C THR A 174 29.38 -24.28 -15.01
N ILE A 175 29.24 -23.39 -14.01
CA ILE A 175 30.14 -23.29 -12.85
C ILE A 175 29.93 -24.46 -11.86
N GLY A 176 28.86 -25.25 -12.02
CA GLY A 176 28.60 -26.46 -11.22
C GLY A 176 27.75 -26.22 -9.97
N LEU A 177 27.01 -25.11 -9.88
CA LEU A 177 26.10 -24.87 -8.76
C LEU A 177 24.99 -25.93 -8.71
N THR A 178 24.74 -26.43 -7.50
CA THR A 178 23.60 -27.29 -7.21
C THR A 178 22.29 -26.50 -7.25
N ARG A 179 21.15 -27.20 -7.37
CA ARG A 179 19.81 -26.58 -7.36
C ARG A 179 19.55 -25.77 -6.08
N ALA A 180 20.01 -26.24 -4.93
CA ALA A 180 19.85 -25.52 -3.66
C ALA A 180 20.68 -24.24 -3.65
N GLU A 181 21.94 -24.29 -4.11
CA GLU A 181 22.80 -23.10 -4.21
C GLU A 181 22.22 -22.08 -5.19
N MET A 182 21.67 -22.53 -6.31
CA MET A 182 21.00 -21.67 -7.28
C MET A 182 19.79 -20.96 -6.68
N ILE A 183 18.98 -21.66 -5.88
CA ILE A 183 17.82 -21.06 -5.21
C ILE A 183 18.26 -19.99 -4.21
N TRP A 184 19.19 -20.33 -3.31
CA TRP A 184 19.59 -19.44 -2.23
C TRP A 184 20.45 -18.25 -2.66
N HIS A 185 21.32 -18.41 -3.67
CA HIS A 185 22.28 -17.38 -4.06
C HIS A 185 21.88 -16.56 -5.28
N ILE A 186 20.95 -17.06 -6.11
CA ILE A 186 20.57 -16.40 -7.36
C ILE A 186 19.09 -16.08 -7.37
N ILE A 187 18.23 -17.09 -7.22
CA ILE A 187 16.79 -16.93 -7.44
C ILE A 187 16.15 -16.09 -6.32
N LEU A 188 16.34 -16.46 -5.04
CA LEU A 188 15.75 -15.72 -3.93
C LEU A 188 16.27 -14.27 -3.83
N PRO A 189 17.58 -14.01 -3.94
CA PRO A 189 18.09 -12.64 -3.97
C PRO A 189 17.60 -11.85 -5.19
N GLY A 190 17.51 -12.50 -6.35
CA GLY A 190 16.99 -11.89 -7.59
C GLY A 190 15.50 -11.56 -7.54
N ALA A 191 14.71 -12.36 -6.81
CA ALA A 191 13.28 -12.18 -6.63
C ALA A 191 12.92 -11.20 -5.49
N LEU A 192 13.86 -10.89 -4.59
CA LEU A 192 13.65 -10.01 -3.44
C LEU A 192 13.07 -8.63 -3.82
N PRO A 193 13.54 -7.94 -4.87
CA PRO A 193 12.94 -6.68 -5.32
C PRO A 193 11.45 -6.82 -5.64
N SER A 194 11.08 -7.88 -6.35
CA SER A 194 9.68 -8.14 -6.70
C SER A 194 8.87 -8.51 -5.45
N ALA A 195 9.44 -9.28 -4.52
CA ALA A 195 8.78 -9.59 -3.24
C ALA A 195 8.42 -8.32 -2.45
N LEU A 196 9.32 -7.33 -2.43
CA LEU A 196 9.08 -6.04 -1.75
C LEU A 196 7.99 -5.23 -2.43
N VAL A 197 7.93 -5.25 -3.76
CA VAL A 197 6.83 -4.65 -4.53
C VAL A 197 5.50 -5.37 -4.23
N GLY A 198 5.52 -6.70 -4.09
CA GLY A 198 4.37 -7.48 -3.64
C GLY A 198 3.88 -7.09 -2.25
N LEU A 199 4.80 -7.01 -1.28
CA LEU A 199 4.51 -6.58 0.08
C LEU A 199 3.93 -5.16 0.11
N ARG A 200 4.47 -4.24 -0.70
CA ARG A 200 3.94 -2.89 -0.89
C ARG A 200 2.47 -2.90 -1.29
N TYR A 201 2.12 -3.65 -2.32
CA TYR A 201 0.74 -3.75 -2.77
C TYR A 201 -0.15 -4.41 -1.72
N ALA A 202 0.35 -5.47 -1.06
CA ALA A 202 -0.37 -6.19 -0.03
C ALA A 202 -0.70 -5.33 1.19
N ILE A 203 0.18 -4.42 1.60
CA ILE A 203 -0.12 -3.45 2.68
C ILE A 203 -1.28 -2.53 2.29
N GLY A 204 -1.31 -2.04 1.05
CA GLY A 204 -2.40 -1.21 0.55
C GLY A 204 -3.74 -1.97 0.47
N VAL A 205 -3.71 -3.23 0.03
CA VAL A 205 -4.91 -4.07 -0.01
C VAL A 205 -5.36 -4.47 1.40
N ALA A 206 -4.43 -4.80 2.29
CA ALA A 206 -4.72 -5.11 3.70
C ALA A 206 -5.46 -3.97 4.38
N TRP A 207 -5.03 -2.73 4.10
CA TRP A 207 -5.71 -1.52 4.56
C TRP A 207 -7.16 -1.44 4.07
N LEU A 208 -7.38 -1.54 2.76
CA LEU A 208 -8.73 -1.47 2.17
C LEU A 208 -9.64 -2.60 2.66
N SER A 209 -9.10 -3.82 2.74
CA SER A 209 -9.79 -4.98 3.30
C SER A 209 -10.22 -4.75 4.75
N LEU A 210 -9.31 -4.21 5.59
CA LEU A 210 -9.63 -3.93 6.98
C LEU A 210 -10.77 -2.91 7.09
N VAL A 211 -10.68 -1.81 6.34
CA VAL A 211 -11.70 -0.76 6.35
C VAL A 211 -13.08 -1.37 6.08
N VAL A 212 -13.20 -2.23 5.07
CA VAL A 212 -14.46 -2.92 4.74
C VAL A 212 -14.86 -3.92 5.82
N GLY A 213 -13.92 -4.73 6.31
CA GLY A 213 -14.18 -5.75 7.33
C GLY A 213 -14.64 -5.17 8.67
N GLU A 214 -14.19 -3.97 9.02
CA GLU A 214 -14.62 -3.29 10.25
C GLU A 214 -16.00 -2.61 10.14
N GLN A 215 -16.58 -2.47 8.95
CA GLN A 215 -17.93 -1.91 8.81
C GLN A 215 -19.02 -2.88 9.22
N VAL A 216 -18.72 -4.17 9.31
CA VAL A 216 -19.73 -5.22 9.53
C VAL A 216 -19.51 -5.89 10.88
N ASN A 217 -20.43 -5.64 11.82
CA ASN A 217 -20.44 -6.25 13.16
C ASN A 217 -19.08 -6.17 13.88
N ALA A 218 -18.43 -5.00 13.84
CA ALA A 218 -17.27 -4.72 14.67
C ALA A 218 -17.72 -4.14 16.01
N SER A 219 -17.06 -4.53 17.10
CA SER A 219 -17.29 -3.99 18.45
C SER A 219 -16.21 -2.99 18.88
N SER A 220 -15.21 -2.78 18.03
CA SER A 220 -14.03 -1.96 18.26
C SER A 220 -13.32 -1.73 16.93
N GLY A 221 -12.41 -0.76 16.86
CA GLY A 221 -11.70 -0.38 15.64
C GLY A 221 -12.16 0.96 15.08
N VAL A 222 -11.40 1.49 14.13
CA VAL A 222 -11.74 2.76 13.49
C VAL A 222 -13.01 2.63 12.65
N GLY A 223 -13.24 1.48 11.99
CA GLY A 223 -14.48 1.23 11.25
C GLY A 223 -15.70 1.16 12.17
N TYR A 224 -15.54 0.58 13.35
CA TYR A 224 -16.56 0.62 14.39
C TYR A 224 -16.90 2.06 14.80
N LEU A 225 -15.91 2.92 15.04
CA LEU A 225 -16.14 4.33 15.37
C LEU A 225 -16.97 5.03 14.30
N VAL A 226 -16.66 4.80 13.03
CA VAL A 226 -17.38 5.38 11.89
C VAL A 226 -18.80 4.83 11.79
N MET A 227 -19.00 3.52 11.95
CA MET A 227 -20.34 2.91 11.90
C MET A 227 -21.22 3.36 13.06
N ASN A 228 -20.69 3.35 14.28
CA ASN A 228 -21.39 3.84 15.46
C ASN A 228 -21.75 5.33 15.31
N ALA A 229 -20.81 6.16 14.83
CA ALA A 229 -21.10 7.56 14.55
C ALA A 229 -22.17 7.75 13.48
N ARG A 230 -22.21 6.88 12.46
CA ARG A 230 -23.24 6.89 11.42
C ARG A 230 -24.63 6.62 12.00
N GLU A 231 -24.76 5.68 12.92
CA GLU A 231 -26.04 5.35 13.58
C GLU A 231 -26.62 6.55 14.34
N PHE A 232 -25.76 7.32 15.01
CA PHE A 232 -26.17 8.53 15.75
C PHE A 232 -26.09 9.83 14.94
N VAL A 233 -25.81 9.74 13.63
CA VAL A 233 -25.65 10.90 12.72
C VAL A 233 -24.60 11.91 13.25
N ARG A 234 -23.58 11.40 13.95
CA ARG A 234 -22.43 12.17 14.45
C ARG A 234 -21.40 12.34 13.34
N THR A 235 -21.71 13.24 12.41
CA THR A 235 -20.87 13.48 11.22
C THR A 235 -19.49 13.99 11.57
N ASP A 236 -19.32 14.68 12.70
CA ASP A 236 -18.02 15.07 13.26
C ASP A 236 -17.08 13.86 13.43
N ILE A 237 -17.55 12.78 14.06
CA ILE A 237 -16.75 11.55 14.26
C ILE A 237 -16.51 10.83 12.93
N ILE A 238 -17.49 10.80 12.02
CA ILE A 238 -17.32 10.17 10.70
C ILE A 238 -16.14 10.82 9.96
N PHE A 239 -16.08 12.15 9.93
CA PHE A 239 -14.98 12.89 9.30
C PHE A 239 -13.64 12.66 10.03
N VAL A 240 -13.63 12.60 11.36
CA VAL A 240 -12.45 12.21 12.14
C VAL A 240 -11.94 10.83 11.71
N GLY A 241 -12.84 9.83 11.61
CA GLY A 241 -12.50 8.49 11.15
C GLY A 241 -11.93 8.46 9.73
N LEU A 242 -12.50 9.24 8.80
CA LEU A 242 -11.98 9.39 7.44
C LEU A 242 -10.57 10.02 7.40
N ILE A 243 -10.32 11.03 8.24
CA ILE A 243 -8.99 11.66 8.37
C ILE A 243 -8.00 10.63 8.92
N VAL A 244 -8.37 9.92 9.98
CA VAL A 244 -7.53 8.87 10.59
C VAL A 244 -7.21 7.78 9.55
N TYR A 245 -8.19 7.34 8.78
CA TYR A 245 -8.00 6.42 7.67
C TYR A 245 -7.06 6.93 6.59
N SER A 246 -7.18 8.22 6.22
CA SER A 246 -6.29 8.85 5.25
C SER A 246 -4.84 8.91 5.77
N LEU A 247 -4.68 9.26 7.05
CA LEU A 247 -3.36 9.32 7.70
C LEU A 247 -2.72 7.94 7.79
N LEU A 248 -3.49 6.89 8.09
CA LEU A 248 -2.99 5.52 8.15
C LEU A 248 -2.59 5.00 6.78
N GLY A 249 -3.40 5.24 5.76
CA GLY A 249 -3.04 4.90 4.37
C GLY A 249 -1.76 5.60 3.92
N LEU A 250 -1.59 6.88 4.25
CA LEU A 250 -0.37 7.65 3.95
C LEU A 250 0.84 7.13 4.75
N ALA A 251 0.66 6.80 6.03
CA ALA A 251 1.71 6.24 6.88
C ALA A 251 2.16 4.86 6.36
N ALA A 252 1.21 4.02 5.95
CA ALA A 252 1.48 2.73 5.34
C ALA A 252 2.25 2.88 4.01
N ASP A 253 1.83 3.76 3.10
CA ASP A 253 2.56 4.02 1.84
C ASP A 253 3.97 4.58 2.11
N ALA A 254 4.12 5.48 3.09
CA ALA A 254 5.41 6.04 3.47
C ALA A 254 6.35 4.99 4.08
N LEU A 255 5.85 4.13 4.96
CA LEU A 255 6.60 3.02 5.55
C LEU A 255 7.11 2.09 4.45
N VAL A 256 6.24 1.74 3.51
CA VAL A 256 6.57 0.89 2.37
C VAL A 256 7.66 1.51 1.49
N ARG A 257 7.54 2.79 1.13
CA ARG A 257 8.58 3.49 0.34
C ARG A 257 9.93 3.49 1.04
N LYS A 258 9.95 3.64 2.37
CA LYS A 258 11.18 3.55 3.16
C LYS A 258 11.77 2.15 3.11
N LEU A 259 10.96 1.10 3.28
CA LEU A 259 11.42 -0.29 3.18
C LEU A 259 11.96 -0.61 1.78
N GLU A 260 11.27 -0.18 0.74
CA GLU A 260 11.69 -0.34 -0.66
C GLU A 260 13.03 0.37 -0.93
N SER A 261 13.16 1.64 -0.54
CA SER A 261 14.40 2.39 -0.75
C SER A 261 15.58 1.84 0.06
N ALA A 262 15.35 1.31 1.26
CA ALA A 262 16.39 0.69 2.08
C ALA A 262 16.85 -0.68 1.52
N ALA A 263 15.93 -1.44 0.94
CA ALA A 263 16.21 -2.78 0.41
C ALA A 263 16.56 -2.79 -1.08
N LEU A 264 16.51 -1.65 -1.78
CA LEU A 264 16.92 -1.52 -3.19
C LEU A 264 18.10 -0.56 -3.39
N VAL A 265 18.89 -0.28 -2.33
CA VAL A 265 20.05 0.63 -2.37
C VAL A 265 21.05 0.27 -3.48
N TRP A 266 21.15 -1.01 -3.83
CA TRP A 266 22.06 -1.53 -4.85
C TRP A 266 21.57 -1.37 -6.30
N ARG A 267 20.29 -1.01 -6.55
CA ARG A 267 19.82 -0.68 -7.90
C ARG A 267 19.97 0.83 -8.13
N PRO A 268 20.73 1.27 -9.16
CA PRO A 268 20.71 2.67 -9.57
C PRO A 268 19.27 3.02 -9.94
N THR A 269 18.63 3.88 -9.15
CA THR A 269 17.29 4.39 -9.46
C THR A 269 17.43 5.28 -10.68
N ALA A 270 17.27 4.71 -11.88
CA ALA A 270 17.08 5.51 -13.07
C ALA A 270 15.84 6.39 -12.85
N GLN A 271 16.03 7.71 -12.98
CA GLN A 271 15.02 8.77 -12.93
C GLN A 271 14.44 9.15 -11.55
N LYS A 272 15.15 10.07 -10.89
CA LYS A 272 14.50 11.34 -10.48
C LYS A 272 14.48 12.27 -11.70
N LYS A 273 13.31 12.48 -12.31
CA LYS A 273 13.03 13.68 -13.12
C LYS A 273 11.83 14.40 -12.52
#